data_AF-A0A165DEI8-F1
#
_entry.id   AF-A0A165DEI8-F1
#
_cell.length_a   1.000
_cell.length_b   1.000
_cell.length_c   1.000
_cell.angle_alpha   90.00
_cell.angle_beta   90.00
_cell.angle_gamma   90.00
#
_symmetry.space_group_name_H-M   'P 1'
#
loop_
_entity.id
_entity.type
_entity.pdbx_description
1 polymer ?
#
loop_
_entity_poly.entity_id
_entity_poly.type
_entity_poly.pdbx_seq_one_letter_code
_entity_poly.pdbx_strand_id
1 'polypeptide(L)'
;MHVDELEFAFAAEMSDADALEPRTLPEAQRRPDWALWEHAIREELATLDAMGTWELVDAPAGANVVGSKWVFRAKKDATGSV
;
A
#
# COMPACT_ATOMS: atom_id res chain seq x y z
N MET A 1 21.99 -25.08 9.01
CA MET A 1 21.74 -23.80 9.70
C MET A 1 22.19 -22.70 8.74
N HIS A 2 21.32 -22.33 7.80
CA HIS A 2 21.61 -21.42 6.66
C HIS A 2 20.33 -20.65 6.25
N VAL A 3 19.35 -20.54 7.16
CA VAL A 3 18.08 -19.85 6.92
C VAL A 3 18.01 -18.51 7.67
N ASP A 4 18.94 -18.25 8.59
CA ASP A 4 18.88 -17.09 9.47
C ASP A 4 19.29 -15.77 8.81
N GLU A 5 20.22 -15.77 7.85
CA GLU A 5 20.79 -14.52 7.31
C GLU A 5 19.86 -13.83 6.29
N LEU A 6 19.14 -14.62 5.49
CA LEU A 6 18.14 -14.13 4.55
C LEU A 6 16.86 -13.67 5.25
N GLU A 7 16.40 -14.38 6.28
CA GLU A 7 15.26 -13.93 7.09
C GLU A 7 15.59 -12.67 7.88
N PHE A 8 16.79 -12.57 8.44
CA PHE A 8 17.21 -11.40 9.20
C PHE A 8 17.37 -10.16 8.32
N ALA A 9 17.91 -10.31 7.10
CA ALA A 9 18.00 -9.23 6.13
C ALA A 9 16.60 -8.79 5.64
N PHE A 10 15.70 -9.74 5.36
CA PHE A 10 14.32 -9.43 4.95
C PHE A 10 13.53 -8.75 6.09
N ALA A 11 13.74 -9.18 7.33
CA ALA A 11 13.14 -8.57 8.52
C ALA A 11 13.69 -7.16 8.80
N ALA A 12 15.00 -6.95 8.65
CA ALA A 12 15.63 -5.64 8.81
C ALA A 12 15.16 -4.65 7.74
N GLU A 13 15.12 -5.06 6.47
CA GLU A 13 14.58 -4.26 5.35
C GLU A 13 13.09 -3.92 5.55
N MET A 14 12.28 -4.87 6.03
CA MET A 14 10.88 -4.61 6.39
C MET A 14 10.76 -3.60 7.53
N SER A 15 11.67 -3.62 8.50
CA SER A 15 11.63 -2.70 9.65
C SER A 15 11.98 -1.25 9.29
N ASP A 16 12.89 -1.02 8.34
CA ASP A 16 13.24 0.33 7.87
C ASP A 16 12.19 0.89 6.90
N ALA A 17 11.59 0.03 6.06
CA ALA A 17 10.47 0.43 5.20
C ALA A 17 9.21 0.78 6.01
N ASP A 18 8.91 0.03 7.08
CA ASP A 18 7.75 0.27 7.96
C ASP A 18 7.86 1.59 8.76
N ALA A 19 9.07 2.15 8.90
CA ALA A 19 9.30 3.46 9.48
C ALA A 19 9.11 4.62 8.47
N LEU A 20 9.24 4.34 7.17
CA LEU A 20 9.17 5.31 6.08
C LEU A 20 7.86 5.24 5.28
N GLU A 21 7.01 4.25 5.51
CA GLU A 21 5.72 4.10 4.83
C GLU A 21 4.58 4.66 5.70
N PRO A 22 3.71 5.51 5.15
CA PRO A 22 2.58 6.02 5.92
C PRO A 22 1.63 4.87 6.27
N ARG A 23 1.20 4.80 7.53
CA ARG A 23 0.31 3.73 8.01
C ARG A 23 -1.16 4.04 7.76
N THR A 24 -1.47 5.30 7.46
CA THR A 24 -2.83 5.78 7.20
C THR A 24 -2.84 6.80 6.07
N LEU A 25 -3.98 6.91 5.37
CA LEU A 25 -4.16 7.93 4.32
C LEU A 25 -3.96 9.37 4.84
N PRO A 26 -4.48 9.76 6.02
CA PRO A 26 -4.22 11.09 6.58
C PRO A 26 -2.74 11.34 6.91
N GLU A 27 -1.98 10.30 7.25
CA GLU A 27 -0.54 10.41 7.43
C GLU A 27 0.16 10.66 6.09
N ALA A 28 -0.17 9.86 5.06
CA ALA A 28 0.35 10.02 3.71
C ALA A 28 0.11 11.45 3.17
N GLN A 29 -1.09 11.98 3.37
CA GLN A 29 -1.49 13.33 2.94
C GLN A 29 -0.69 14.47 3.57
N ARG A 30 -0.11 14.25 4.75
CA ARG A 30 0.69 15.28 5.46
C ARG A 30 2.16 15.26 5.06
N ARG A 31 2.60 14.27 4.28
CA ARG A 31 4.00 14.12 3.92
C ARG A 31 4.36 14.94 2.67
N PRO A 32 5.63 15.37 2.53
CA PRO A 32 6.09 16.09 1.34
C PRO A 32 5.98 15.28 0.05
N ASP A 33 6.05 13.95 0.13
CA ASP A 33 5.93 13.00 -0.97
C ASP A 33 4.49 12.61 -1.30
N TRP A 34 3.47 13.27 -0.70
CA TRP A 34 2.04 12.97 -0.91
C TRP A 34 1.67 12.85 -2.39
N ALA A 35 2.18 13.74 -3.24
CA ALA A 35 1.84 13.73 -4.67
C ALA A 35 2.19 12.40 -5.36
N LEU A 36 3.28 11.74 -4.94
CA LEU A 36 3.67 10.43 -5.46
C LEU A 36 2.70 9.34 -4.98
N TRP A 37 2.34 9.38 -3.69
CA TRP A 37 1.36 8.45 -3.12
C TRP A 37 -0.04 8.62 -3.75
N GLU A 38 -0.48 9.86 -3.95
CA GLU A 38 -1.75 10.18 -4.60
C GLU A 38 -1.78 9.67 -6.04
N HIS A 39 -0.68 9.88 -6.79
CA HIS A 39 -0.56 9.39 -8.15
C HIS A 39 -0.68 7.86 -8.19
N ALA A 40 0.08 7.15 -7.36
CA ALA A 40 0.03 5.70 -7.28
C ALA A 40 -1.37 5.16 -6.89
N ILE A 41 -2.06 5.82 -5.94
CA ILE A 41 -3.45 5.48 -5.58
C ILE A 41 -4.36 5.58 -6.81
N ARG A 42 -4.25 6.67 -7.58
CA ARG A 42 -5.09 6.91 -8.76
C ARG A 42 -4.81 5.89 -9.86
N GLU A 43 -3.55 5.53 -10.08
CA GLU A 43 -3.15 4.51 -11.06
C GLU A 43 -3.69 3.13 -10.69
N GLU A 44 -3.58 2.73 -9.41
CA GLU A 44 -4.12 1.46 -8.93
C GLU A 44 -5.65 1.42 -9.08
N LEU A 45 -6.36 2.48 -8.67
CA LEU A 45 -7.82 2.58 -8.82
C LEU A 45 -8.25 2.51 -10.29
N ALA A 46 -7.54 3.20 -11.20
CA ALA A 46 -7.82 3.14 -12.62
C ALA A 46 -7.57 1.74 -13.21
N THR A 47 -6.55 1.03 -12.71
CA THR A 47 -6.27 -0.34 -13.12
C THR A 47 -7.39 -1.28 -12.66
N LEU A 48 -7.85 -1.15 -11.41
CA LEU A 48 -8.97 -1.93 -10.88
C LEU A 48 -10.27 -1.69 -11.64
N ASP A 49 -10.56 -0.43 -11.99
CA ASP A 49 -11.71 -0.05 -12.81
C ASP A 49 -11.61 -0.67 -14.22
N ALA A 50 -10.44 -0.57 -14.85
CA ALA A 50 -10.19 -1.16 -16.17
C ALA A 50 -10.29 -2.70 -16.19
N MET A 51 -9.99 -3.37 -15.07
CA MET A 51 -10.18 -4.81 -14.96
C MET A 51 -11.65 -5.22 -14.92
N GLY A 52 -12.58 -4.31 -14.61
CA GLY A 52 -14.01 -4.59 -14.60
C GLY A 52 -14.42 -5.70 -13.63
N THR A 53 -13.60 -5.96 -12.60
CA THR A 53 -13.82 -7.04 -11.63
C THR A 53 -14.69 -6.61 -10.44
N TRP A 54 -15.06 -5.31 -10.36
CA TRP A 54 -15.80 -4.73 -9.26
C TRP A 54 -16.78 -3.66 -9.76
N GLU A 55 -17.88 -3.47 -9.03
CA GLU A 55 -18.81 -2.36 -9.22
C GLU A 55 -19.00 -1.62 -7.89
N LEU A 56 -19.13 -0.29 -7.95
CA LEU A 56 -19.45 0.52 -6.79
C LEU A 56 -20.96 0.53 -6.59
N VAL A 57 -21.43 -0.04 -5.48
CA VAL A 57 -22.86 -0.11 -5.15
C VAL A 57 -23.13 0.47 -3.77
N ASP A 58 -24.35 0.97 -3.56
CA ASP A 58 -24.80 1.39 -2.23
C ASP A 58 -24.86 0.19 -1.28
N ALA A 59 -24.52 0.43 -0.02
CA ALA A 59 -24.58 -0.60 1.02
C ALA A 59 -26.04 -1.10 1.19
N PRO A 60 -26.32 -2.41 1.02
CA PRO A 60 -27.66 -2.94 1.21
C PRO A 60 -28.16 -2.77 2.64
N ALA A 61 -29.46 -2.56 2.82
CA ALA A 61 -30.06 -2.40 4.14
C ALA A 61 -29.81 -3.63 5.03
N GLY A 62 -29.24 -3.41 6.22
CA GLY A 62 -28.93 -4.47 7.17
C GLY A 62 -27.70 -5.31 6.84
N ALA A 63 -26.95 -4.97 5.78
CA ALA A 63 -25.71 -5.66 5.45
C ALA A 63 -24.61 -5.35 6.47
N ASN A 64 -23.88 -6.39 6.89
CA ASN A 64 -22.63 -6.23 7.62
C ASN A 64 -21.50 -5.98 6.62
N VAL A 65 -21.31 -4.71 6.23
CA VAL A 65 -20.28 -4.30 5.27
C VAL A 65 -18.90 -4.43 5.91
N VAL A 66 -18.03 -5.21 5.28
CA VAL A 66 -16.62 -5.32 5.69
C VAL A 66 -15.87 -4.12 5.14
N GLY A 67 -15.25 -3.33 6.02
CA GLY A 67 -14.44 -2.20 5.62
C GLY A 67 -13.15 -2.63 4.89
N SER A 68 -12.54 -1.68 4.19
CA SER A 68 -11.21 -1.82 3.60
C SER A 68 -10.27 -0.78 4.19
N LYS A 69 -8.96 -1.03 4.12
CA LYS A 69 -7.92 -0.09 4.55
C LYS A 69 -6.87 0.08 3.47
N TRP A 70 -6.32 1.27 3.36
CA TRP A 70 -5.13 1.52 2.55
C TRP A 70 -3.90 0.96 3.25
N VAL A 71 -3.07 0.25 2.50
CA VAL A 71 -1.73 -0.19 2.91
C VAL A 71 -0.76 0.39 1.92
N PHE A 72 0.17 1.21 2.40
CA PHE A 72 1.15 1.89 1.56
C PHE A 72 2.42 1.07 1.57
N ARG A 73 2.98 0.85 0.39
CA ARG A 73 4.28 0.19 0.25
C ARG A 73 5.05 0.81 -0.90
N ALA A 74 6.29 1.24 -0.64
CA ALA A 74 7.18 1.71 -1.68
C ALA A 74 7.71 0.51 -2.46
N LYS A 75 7.53 0.52 -3.79
CA LYS A 75 8.18 -0.47 -4.66
C LYS A 75 9.60 0.03 -4.93
N LYS A 76 10.60 -0.67 -4.41
CA LYS A 76 12.00 -0.42 -4.76
C LYS A 76 12.32 -1.13 -6.08
N ASP A 77 13.09 -0.47 -6.95
CA ASP A 77 13.68 -1.12 -8.12
C ASP A 77 14.84 -2.06 -7.73
N ALA A 78 15.44 -2.74 -8.71
CA ALA A 78 16.57 -3.66 -8.47
C ALA A 78 17.83 -2.97 -7.90
N THR A 79 17.88 -1.64 -7.91
CA THR A 79 18.95 -0.83 -7.33
C THR A 79 18.60 -0.30 -5.94
N GLY A 80 17.39 -0.57 -5.43
CA GLY A 80 16.92 -0.09 -4.12
C GLY A 80 16.32 1.31 -4.15
N SER A 81 16.16 1.92 -5.33
CA SER A 81 15.58 3.25 -5.49
C SER A 81 14.05 3.19 -5.59
N VAL A 82 13.36 4.21 -5.07
CA VAL A 82 11.91 4.41 -5.18
C VAL A 82 11.59 5.28 -6.38
#